data_AF-A0A7Z9JHB3-F1
#
_entry.id   AF-A0A7Z9JHB3-F1
#
_cell.length_a   1.000
_cell.length_b   1.000
_cell.length_c   1.000
_cell.angle_alpha   90.00
_cell.angle_beta   90.00
_cell.angle_gamma   90.00
#
_symmetry.space_group_name_H-M   'P 1'
#
loop_
_entity.id
_entity.type
_entity.pdbx_description
1 polymer ?
#
loop_
_entity_poly.entity_id
_entity_poly.type
_entity_poly.pdbx_seq_one_letter_code
_entity_poly.pdbx_strand_id
1 'polypeptide(L)'
;MNLKEIQMTNSEKGAIALSLEASRAKVLRLKRKFLRNSWVLVSGFFLLLLVLPPLPFIEGWMAAQGALVIIYIIASQGQAVLTGYTGLVSMGHGGFLAIGAYTSALLTYHFGVDLFLGIIAGGIVSGLFGFVLASIFLRLSGAFMAIGTLGFAFFIGTIVNNVPFFQGRTGISLPSNRIFGVEIGDIGFYYVAVVLLALFHAKGNITAS
;
A
#
# COMPACT_ATOMS: atom_id res chain seq x y z
N MET A 1 -43.50 -37.40 21.46
CA MET A 1 -42.52 -36.38 21.89
C MET A 1 -43.04 -35.75 23.18
N ASN A 2 -42.33 -35.93 24.30
CA ASN A 2 -42.83 -35.67 25.65
C ASN A 2 -42.65 -34.18 26.04
N LEU A 3 -43.55 -33.60 26.84
CA LEU A 3 -43.48 -32.18 27.26
C LEU A 3 -42.16 -31.83 27.97
N LYS A 4 -41.60 -32.78 28.73
CA LYS A 4 -40.27 -32.65 29.37
C LYS A 4 -39.12 -32.57 28.37
N GLU A 5 -39.24 -33.26 27.24
CA GLU A 5 -38.23 -33.32 26.18
C GLU A 5 -38.19 -31.98 25.43
N ILE A 6 -39.37 -31.41 25.13
CA ILE A 6 -39.51 -30.08 24.51
C ILE A 6 -38.96 -28.98 25.42
N GLN A 7 -39.19 -29.06 26.74
CA GLN A 7 -38.66 -28.10 27.70
C GLN A 7 -37.13 -28.20 27.85
N MET A 8 -36.55 -29.41 27.83
CA MET A 8 -35.09 -29.58 27.83
C MET A 8 -34.44 -29.02 26.57
N THR A 9 -35.00 -29.28 25.39
CA THR A 9 -34.49 -28.73 24.12
C THR A 9 -34.56 -27.20 24.05
N ASN A 10 -35.61 -26.59 24.60
CA ASN A 10 -35.71 -25.13 24.65
C ASN A 10 -34.73 -24.49 25.66
N SER A 11 -34.44 -25.17 26.77
CA SER A 11 -33.44 -24.74 27.76
C SER A 11 -32.02 -24.79 27.20
N GLU A 12 -31.64 -25.89 26.52
CA GLU A 12 -30.34 -26.01 25.85
C GLU A 12 -30.15 -24.94 24.76
N LYS A 13 -31.17 -24.72 23.93
CA LYS A 13 -31.13 -23.67 22.90
C LYS A 13 -30.94 -22.27 23.49
N GLY A 14 -31.58 -21.99 24.63
CA GLY A 14 -31.40 -20.72 25.35
C GLY A 14 -29.99 -20.53 25.92
N ALA A 15 -29.41 -21.59 26.50
CA ALA A 15 -28.04 -21.56 27.02
C ALA A 15 -26.99 -21.37 25.91
N ILE A 16 -27.18 -22.04 24.77
CA ILE A 16 -26.31 -21.89 23.60
C ILE A 16 -26.39 -20.45 23.04
N ALA A 17 -27.60 -19.88 22.92
CA ALA A 17 -27.78 -18.51 22.47
C ALA A 17 -27.07 -17.47 23.36
N LEU A 18 -27.21 -17.61 24.69
CA LEU A 18 -26.53 -16.76 25.69
C LEU A 18 -25.00 -16.85 25.61
N SER A 19 -24.44 -18.06 25.43
CA SER A 19 -22.99 -18.25 25.29
C SER A 19 -22.43 -17.66 23.98
N LEU A 20 -23.23 -17.70 22.91
CA LEU A 20 -22.92 -17.09 21.61
C LEU A 20 -22.92 -15.56 21.71
N GLU A 21 -23.91 -14.97 22.39
CA GLU A 21 -23.97 -13.52 22.62
C GLU A 21 -22.82 -13.04 23.50
N ALA A 22 -22.49 -13.77 24.57
CA ALA A 22 -21.34 -13.48 25.43
C ALA A 22 -20.01 -13.56 24.66
N SER A 23 -19.84 -14.57 23.80
CA SER A 23 -18.65 -14.72 22.94
C SER A 23 -18.55 -13.59 21.91
N ARG A 24 -19.67 -13.23 21.25
CA ARG A 24 -19.74 -12.10 20.33
C ARG A 24 -19.39 -10.78 21.02
N ALA A 25 -19.94 -10.53 22.21
CA ALA A 25 -19.64 -9.33 22.98
C ALA A 25 -18.15 -9.26 23.39
N LYS A 26 -17.54 -10.40 23.75
CA LYS A 26 -16.11 -10.49 24.06
C LYS A 26 -15.23 -10.21 22.84
N VAL A 27 -15.56 -10.79 21.68
CA VAL A 27 -14.87 -10.54 20.41
C VAL A 27 -14.99 -9.09 19.98
N LEU A 28 -16.19 -8.49 20.08
CA LEU A 28 -16.41 -7.08 19.75
C LEU A 28 -15.64 -6.14 20.68
N ARG A 29 -15.57 -6.44 21.99
CA ARG A 29 -14.77 -5.69 22.96
C ARG A 29 -13.27 -5.80 22.67
N LEU A 30 -12.78 -7.00 22.33
CA LEU A 30 -11.40 -7.23 21.93
C LEU A 30 -11.06 -6.47 20.64
N LYS A 31 -11.92 -6.57 19.61
CA LYS A 31 -11.80 -5.83 18.35
C LYS A 31 -11.74 -4.32 18.63
N ARG A 32 -12.64 -3.78 19.47
CA ARG A 32 -12.66 -2.36 19.84
C ARG A 32 -11.40 -1.92 20.60
N LYS A 33 -10.90 -2.75 21.53
CA LYS A 33 -9.66 -2.46 22.29
C LYS A 33 -8.42 -2.53 21.41
N PHE A 34 -8.35 -3.52 20.51
CA PHE A 34 -7.30 -3.67 19.51
C PHE A 34 -7.28 -2.48 18.54
N LEU A 35 -8.44 -2.09 18.01
CA LEU A 35 -8.57 -0.92 17.14
C LEU A 35 -8.13 0.37 17.85
N ARG A 36 -8.54 0.61 19.10
CA ARG A 36 -8.12 1.80 19.86
C ARG A 36 -6.61 1.84 20.15
N ASN A 37 -5.99 0.71 20.49
CA ASN A 37 -4.55 0.64 20.72
C ASN A 37 -3.75 0.80 19.41
N SER A 38 -4.30 0.29 18.30
CA SER A 38 -3.70 0.43 16.97
C SER A 38 -3.58 1.90 16.57
N TRP A 39 -4.56 2.76 16.88
CA TRP A 39 -4.47 4.19 16.59
C TRP A 39 -3.35 4.90 17.34
N VAL A 40 -3.10 4.59 18.61
CA VAL A 40 -1.99 5.18 19.37
C VAL A 40 -0.63 4.73 18.81
N LEU A 41 -0.52 3.45 18.43
CA LEU A 41 0.69 2.89 17.83
C LEU A 41 0.97 3.49 16.45
N VAL A 42 -0.06 3.65 15.63
CA VAL A 42 0.03 4.29 14.32
C VAL A 42 0.43 5.75 14.45
N SER A 43 -0.25 6.52 15.31
CA SER A 43 0.08 7.93 15.53
C SER A 43 1.51 8.10 16.07
N GLY A 44 1.96 7.20 16.96
CA GLY A 44 3.34 7.15 17.43
C GLY A 44 4.34 6.84 16.31
N PHE A 45 4.00 5.91 15.40
CA PHE A 45 4.82 5.57 14.23
C PHE A 45 4.94 6.75 13.24
N PHE A 46 3.85 7.47 12.97
CA PHE A 46 3.88 8.67 12.13
C PHE A 46 4.66 9.82 12.76
N LEU A 47 4.52 10.05 14.06
CA LEU A 47 5.32 11.03 14.80
C LEU A 47 6.82 10.69 14.75
N LEU A 48 7.16 9.40 14.91
CA LEU A 48 8.53 8.94 14.80
C LEU A 48 9.11 9.22 13.40
N LEU A 49 8.39 8.87 12.32
CA LEU A 49 8.82 9.15 10.95
C LEU A 49 9.00 10.66 10.69
N LEU A 50 8.14 11.50 11.25
CA LEU A 50 8.26 12.96 11.07
C LEU A 50 9.49 13.54 11.78
N VAL A 51 9.88 12.99 12.94
CA VAL A 51 10.97 13.51 13.78
C VAL A 51 12.34 12.93 13.40
N LEU A 52 12.41 11.88 12.59
CA LEU A 52 13.67 11.23 12.20
C LEU A 52 14.60 12.11 11.34
N PRO A 53 14.15 12.78 10.26
CA PRO A 53 15.05 13.53 9.36
C PRO A 53 15.79 14.74 9.95
N PRO A 54 15.23 15.53 10.89
CA PRO A 54 15.96 16.68 11.46
C PRO A 54 17.05 16.28 12.46
N LEU A 55 17.22 14.98 12.75
CA LEU A 55 18.30 14.52 13.61
C LEU A 55 19.66 14.72 12.92
N PRO A 56 20.69 15.23 13.61
CA PRO A 56 21.97 15.60 13.02
C PRO A 56 22.78 14.42 12.43
N PHE A 57 22.30 13.19 12.64
CA PHE A 57 22.92 11.96 12.14
C PHE A 57 22.33 11.46 10.81
N ILE A 58 21.27 12.10 10.30
CA ILE A 58 20.59 11.68 9.07
C ILE A 58 21.08 12.52 7.90
N GLU A 59 21.88 11.90 7.03
CA GLU A 59 22.31 12.49 5.76
C GLU A 59 21.26 12.30 4.66
N GLY A 60 21.36 13.09 3.57
CA GLY A 60 20.38 13.08 2.47
C GLY A 60 20.15 11.69 1.85
N TRP A 61 21.21 10.90 1.64
CA TRP A 61 21.08 9.55 1.10
C TRP A 61 20.30 8.60 2.04
N MET A 62 20.41 8.78 3.37
CA MET A 62 19.66 8.01 4.35
C MET A 62 18.17 8.38 4.29
N ALA A 63 17.87 9.67 4.12
CA ALA A 63 16.51 10.14 3.91
C ALA A 63 15.91 9.58 2.61
N ALA A 64 16.70 9.51 1.52
CA ALA A 64 16.27 8.89 0.27
C ALA A 64 15.93 7.40 0.44
N GLN A 65 16.75 6.64 1.18
CA GLN A 65 16.44 5.23 1.50
C GLN A 65 15.19 5.11 2.39
N GLY A 66 15.03 6.01 3.36
CA GLY A 66 13.83 6.08 4.19
C GLY A 66 12.56 6.34 3.36
N ALA A 67 12.66 7.18 2.34
CA ALA A 67 11.55 7.45 1.42
C ALA A 67 11.16 6.18 0.63
N LEU A 68 12.13 5.39 0.18
CA LEU A 68 11.87 4.10 -0.47
C LEU A 68 11.16 3.11 0.46
N VAL A 69 11.58 3.04 1.73
CA VAL A 69 10.89 2.21 2.73
C VAL A 69 9.43 2.64 2.87
N ILE A 70 9.16 3.94 2.95
CA ILE A 70 7.79 4.47 3.02
C ILE A 70 6.98 4.11 1.77
N ILE A 71 7.57 4.24 0.58
CA ILE A 71 6.92 3.85 -0.68
C ILE A 71 6.54 2.36 -0.67
N TYR A 72 7.44 1.48 -0.18
CA TYR A 72 7.12 0.06 -0.05
C TYR A 72 6.03 -0.22 0.98
N ILE A 73 5.94 0.55 2.07
CA ILE A 73 4.82 0.47 3.01
C ILE A 73 3.50 0.81 2.31
N ILE A 74 3.45 1.90 1.54
CA ILE A 74 2.26 2.28 0.77
C ILE A 74 1.88 1.16 -0.22
N ALA A 75 2.85 0.62 -0.94
CA ALA A 75 2.63 -0.48 -1.88
C ALA A 75 2.08 -1.74 -1.20
N SER A 76 2.64 -2.09 -0.04
CA SER A 76 2.16 -3.22 0.77
C SER A 76 0.72 -3.02 1.25
N GLN A 77 0.34 -1.81 1.64
CA GLN A 77 -1.05 -1.50 2.00
C GLN A 77 -1.99 -1.65 0.79
N GLY A 78 -1.57 -1.22 -0.41
CA GLY A 78 -2.33 -1.44 -1.64
C GLY A 78 -2.55 -2.94 -1.92
N GLN A 79 -1.53 -3.76 -1.71
CA GLN A 79 -1.64 -5.23 -1.84
C GLN A 79 -2.55 -5.84 -0.75
N ALA A 80 -2.49 -5.34 0.49
CA ALA A 80 -3.36 -5.80 1.58
C ALA A 80 -4.83 -5.51 1.28
N VAL A 81 -5.14 -4.34 0.71
CA VAL A 81 -6.49 -3.98 0.25
C VAL A 81 -6.96 -4.95 -0.84
N LEU A 82 -6.14 -5.19 -1.86
CA LEU A 82 -6.49 -6.11 -2.95
C LEU A 82 -6.74 -7.53 -2.42
N THR A 83 -5.87 -8.01 -1.53
CA THR A 83 -6.00 -9.34 -0.90
C THR A 83 -7.26 -9.41 -0.04
N GLY A 84 -7.59 -8.32 0.68
CA GLY A 84 -8.80 -8.24 1.51
C GLY A 84 -10.10 -8.30 0.70
N TYR A 85 -10.16 -7.68 -0.47
CA TYR A 85 -11.36 -7.68 -1.32
C TYR A 85 -11.51 -8.93 -2.19
N THR A 86 -10.41 -9.48 -2.71
CA THR A 86 -10.45 -10.60 -3.68
C THR A 86 -10.13 -11.96 -3.06
N GLY A 87 -9.50 -11.98 -1.88
CA GLY A 87 -8.93 -13.19 -1.29
C GLY A 87 -7.70 -13.72 -2.02
N LEU A 88 -7.18 -13.02 -3.03
CA LEU A 88 -6.04 -13.42 -3.85
C LEU A 88 -4.81 -12.57 -3.54
N VAL A 89 -3.67 -13.23 -3.39
CA VAL A 89 -2.37 -12.56 -3.21
C VAL A 89 -1.76 -12.30 -4.59
N SER A 90 -1.53 -11.04 -4.93
CA SER A 90 -0.80 -10.62 -6.14
C SER A 90 0.65 -10.29 -5.83
N MET A 91 1.59 -10.83 -6.62
CA MET A 91 3.03 -10.55 -6.53
C MET A 91 3.49 -9.52 -7.58
N GLY A 92 2.54 -8.87 -8.27
CA GLY A 92 2.83 -7.94 -9.37
C GLY A 92 3.10 -6.49 -8.97
N HIS A 93 2.96 -6.14 -7.68
CA HIS A 93 3.03 -4.75 -7.21
C HIS A 93 4.35 -4.05 -7.58
N GLY A 94 5.47 -4.78 -7.64
CA GLY A 94 6.76 -4.25 -8.08
C GLY A 94 6.76 -3.76 -9.53
N GLY A 95 6.02 -4.43 -10.42
CA GLY A 95 5.86 -3.98 -11.81
C GLY A 95 5.08 -2.67 -11.91
N PHE A 96 4.00 -2.51 -11.13
CA PHE A 96 3.22 -1.27 -11.08
C PHE A 96 3.99 -0.10 -10.47
N LEU A 97 4.81 -0.37 -9.44
CA LEU A 97 5.73 0.61 -8.89
C LEU A 97 6.76 1.05 -9.92
N ALA A 98 7.35 0.11 -10.66
CA ALA A 98 8.30 0.42 -11.73
C ALA A 98 7.68 1.29 -12.82
N ILE A 99 6.48 0.95 -13.31
CA ILE A 99 5.77 1.75 -14.32
C ILE A 99 5.55 3.19 -13.83
N GLY A 100 5.07 3.37 -12.60
CA GLY A 100 4.83 4.70 -12.04
C GLY A 100 6.12 5.51 -11.85
N ALA A 101 7.15 4.87 -11.28
CA ALA A 101 8.44 5.50 -11.03
C ALA A 101 9.14 5.91 -12.34
N TYR A 102 9.18 5.03 -13.34
CA TYR A 102 9.77 5.34 -14.64
C TYR A 102 8.96 6.39 -15.40
N THR A 103 7.62 6.37 -15.31
CA THR A 103 6.81 7.44 -15.91
C THR A 103 7.19 8.80 -15.31
N SER A 104 7.23 8.91 -13.98
CA SER A 104 7.65 10.16 -13.32
C SER A 104 9.09 10.53 -13.69
N ALA A 105 10.02 9.57 -13.70
CA ALA A 105 11.42 9.81 -13.99
C ALA A 105 11.63 10.29 -15.44
N LEU A 106 10.95 9.70 -16.42
CA LEU A 106 11.05 10.13 -17.82
C LEU A 106 10.44 11.51 -18.04
N LEU A 107 9.32 11.83 -17.38
CA LEU A 107 8.72 13.16 -17.46
C LEU A 107 9.67 14.23 -16.91
N THR A 108 10.28 13.98 -15.75
CA THR A 108 11.25 14.91 -15.18
C THR A 108 12.53 14.98 -16.01
N TYR A 109 13.04 13.86 -16.52
CA TYR A 109 14.28 13.80 -17.30
C TYR A 109 14.17 14.47 -18.67
N HIS A 110 13.08 14.24 -19.42
CA HIS A 110 12.93 14.78 -20.77
C HIS A 110 12.25 16.15 -20.82
N PHE A 111 11.29 16.40 -19.92
CA PHE A 111 10.44 17.58 -19.97
C PHE A 111 10.64 18.53 -18.78
N GLY A 112 11.53 18.21 -17.84
CA GLY A 112 11.77 19.05 -16.66
C GLY A 112 10.55 19.22 -15.77
N VAL A 113 9.59 18.30 -15.85
CA VAL A 113 8.32 18.38 -15.11
C VAL A 113 8.58 18.19 -13.61
N ASP A 114 7.92 19.03 -12.80
CA ASP A 114 7.95 18.96 -11.34
C ASP A 114 7.50 17.58 -10.84
N LEU A 115 8.08 17.16 -9.70
CA LEU A 115 7.82 15.87 -9.08
C LEU A 115 6.33 15.65 -8.80
N PHE A 116 5.59 16.69 -8.42
CA PHE A 116 4.16 16.57 -8.11
C PHE A 116 3.34 16.12 -9.33
N LEU A 117 3.57 16.74 -10.49
CA LEU A 117 2.95 16.33 -11.75
C LEU A 117 3.44 14.94 -12.19
N GLY A 118 4.73 14.65 -11.97
CA GLY A 118 5.30 13.32 -12.22
C GLY A 118 4.62 12.21 -11.42
N ILE A 119 4.34 12.43 -10.13
CA ILE A 119 3.62 11.49 -9.26
C ILE A 119 2.19 11.26 -9.76
N ILE A 120 1.47 12.32 -10.13
CA ILE A 120 0.09 12.20 -10.65
C ILE A 120 0.08 11.44 -11.98
N ALA A 121 0.95 11.82 -12.91
CA ALA A 121 1.05 11.15 -14.21
C ALA A 121 1.46 9.67 -14.04
N GLY A 122 2.43 9.38 -13.19
CA GLY A 122 2.84 8.02 -12.86
C GLY A 122 1.72 7.19 -12.25
N GLY A 123 0.91 7.79 -11.36
CA GLY A 123 -0.28 7.17 -10.80
C GLY A 123 -1.35 6.85 -11.85
N ILE A 124 -1.61 7.78 -12.77
CA ILE A 124 -2.56 7.59 -13.88
C ILE A 124 -2.10 6.47 -14.80
N VAL A 125 -0.83 6.48 -15.23
CA VAL A 125 -0.29 5.46 -16.13
C VAL A 125 -0.28 4.09 -15.44
N SER A 126 0.19 4.02 -14.19
CA SER A 126 0.17 2.76 -13.43
C SER A 126 -1.26 2.24 -13.21
N GLY A 127 -2.22 3.14 -12.94
CA GLY A 127 -3.64 2.81 -12.82
C GLY A 127 -4.25 2.30 -14.12
N LEU A 128 -3.88 2.88 -15.27
CA LEU A 128 -4.34 2.43 -16.58
C LEU A 128 -3.84 1.02 -16.90
N PHE A 129 -2.54 0.76 -16.68
CA PHE A 129 -1.99 -0.58 -16.80
C PHE A 129 -2.66 -1.55 -15.80
N GLY A 130 -2.92 -1.10 -14.58
CA GLY A 130 -3.63 -1.86 -13.55
C GLY A 130 -5.03 -2.25 -13.98
N PHE A 131 -5.78 -1.34 -14.61
CA PHE A 131 -7.12 -1.61 -15.14
C PHE A 131 -7.10 -2.68 -16.23
N VAL A 132 -6.17 -2.56 -17.19
CA VAL A 132 -6.00 -3.54 -18.27
C VAL A 132 -5.60 -4.90 -17.69
N LEU A 133 -4.61 -4.94 -16.78
CA LEU A 133 -4.14 -6.17 -16.17
C LEU A 133 -5.20 -6.83 -15.29
N ALA A 134 -5.96 -6.04 -14.54
CA ALA A 134 -7.05 -6.56 -13.71
C ALA A 134 -8.04 -7.35 -14.58
N SER A 135 -8.43 -6.83 -15.74
CA SER A 135 -9.36 -7.51 -16.65
C SER A 135 -8.88 -8.88 -17.14
N ILE A 136 -7.55 -9.08 -17.23
CA ILE A 136 -6.91 -10.32 -17.68
C ILE A 136 -6.73 -11.26 -16.50
N PHE A 137 -6.10 -10.79 -15.42
CA PHE A 137 -5.70 -11.63 -14.29
C PHE A 137 -6.86 -12.01 -13.36
N LEU A 138 -7.93 -11.22 -13.32
CA LEU A 138 -9.15 -11.60 -12.57
C LEU A 138 -9.84 -12.85 -13.16
N ARG A 139 -9.50 -13.25 -14.39
CA ARG A 139 -10.00 -14.50 -15.00
C ARG A 139 -9.26 -15.74 -14.50
N LEU A 140 -8.11 -15.58 -13.85
CA LEU A 140 -7.31 -16.68 -13.30
C LEU A 140 -7.59 -16.82 -11.80
N SER A 141 -7.74 -18.04 -11.30
CA SER A 141 -8.01 -18.30 -9.89
C SER A 141 -6.78 -18.77 -9.13
N GLY A 142 -6.63 -18.29 -7.89
CA GLY A 142 -5.67 -18.84 -6.92
C GLY A 142 -4.21 -18.68 -7.34
N ALA A 143 -3.45 -19.78 -7.26
CA ALA A 143 -2.00 -19.78 -7.48
C ALA A 143 -1.59 -19.32 -8.90
N PHE A 144 -2.41 -19.58 -9.92
CA PHE A 144 -2.11 -19.18 -11.29
C PHE A 144 -2.10 -17.65 -11.48
N MET A 145 -2.96 -16.93 -10.74
CA MET A 145 -2.97 -15.47 -10.74
C MET A 145 -1.68 -14.92 -10.12
N ALA A 146 -1.22 -15.49 -9.00
CA ALA A 146 0.02 -15.11 -8.35
C ALA A 146 1.24 -15.29 -9.28
N ILE A 147 1.36 -16.46 -9.92
CA ILE A 147 2.45 -16.75 -10.88
C ILE A 147 2.40 -15.78 -12.08
N GLY A 148 1.21 -15.53 -12.62
CA GLY A 148 1.03 -14.59 -13.73
C GLY A 148 1.47 -13.16 -13.38
N THR A 149 1.10 -12.68 -12.20
CA THR A 149 1.49 -11.33 -11.74
C THR A 149 2.98 -11.22 -11.40
N LEU A 150 3.61 -12.30 -10.93
CA LEU A 150 5.06 -12.38 -10.76
C LEU A 150 5.77 -12.29 -12.12
N GLY A 151 5.30 -13.05 -13.12
CA GLY A 151 5.80 -12.98 -14.49
C GLY A 151 5.70 -11.58 -15.09
N PHE A 152 4.58 -10.89 -14.84
CA PHE A 152 4.42 -9.48 -15.22
C PHE A 152 5.48 -8.58 -14.58
N ALA A 153 5.73 -8.70 -13.27
CA ALA A 153 6.75 -7.88 -12.60
C ALA A 153 8.15 -8.11 -13.20
N PHE A 154 8.52 -9.37 -13.48
CA PHE A 154 9.76 -9.71 -14.16
C PHE A 154 9.83 -9.18 -15.59
N PHE A 155 8.72 -9.23 -16.33
CA PHE A 155 8.65 -8.72 -17.69
C PHE A 155 8.90 -7.21 -17.74
N ILE A 156 8.26 -6.44 -16.86
CA ILE A 156 8.51 -5.00 -16.73
C ILE A 156 9.96 -4.72 -16.34
N GLY A 157 10.50 -5.46 -15.36
CA GLY A 157 11.90 -5.34 -14.97
C GLY A 157 12.86 -5.62 -16.12
N THR A 158 12.54 -6.60 -16.97
CA THR A 158 13.33 -6.94 -18.16
C THR A 158 13.29 -5.82 -19.19
N ILE A 159 12.12 -5.27 -19.49
CA ILE A 159 11.97 -4.14 -20.44
C ILE A 159 12.82 -2.96 -20.00
N VAL A 160 12.65 -2.55 -18.74
CA VAL A 160 13.37 -1.41 -18.18
C VAL A 160 14.89 -1.59 -18.29
N ASN A 161 15.38 -2.79 -18.00
CA ASN A 161 16.82 -3.05 -18.00
C ASN A 161 17.43 -3.20 -19.41
N ASN A 162 16.66 -3.62 -20.41
CA ASN A 162 17.17 -3.93 -21.74
C ASN A 162 16.87 -2.86 -22.79
N VAL A 163 15.85 -2.02 -22.59
CA VAL A 163 15.48 -1.00 -23.56
C VAL A 163 16.26 0.30 -23.27
N PRO A 164 17.08 0.80 -24.23
CA PRO A 164 17.93 1.97 -24.02
C PRO A 164 17.17 3.25 -23.65
N PHE A 165 15.90 3.36 -24.07
CA PHE A 165 15.02 4.48 -23.74
C PHE A 165 14.85 4.69 -22.23
N PHE A 166 14.94 3.64 -21.42
CA PHE A 166 14.84 3.71 -19.95
C PHE A 166 16.21 3.85 -19.26
N GLN A 167 17.28 4.13 -20.03
CA GLN A 167 18.67 4.12 -19.58
C GLN A 167 19.17 2.75 -19.10
N GLY A 168 18.42 1.67 -19.35
CA GLY A 168 18.83 0.30 -19.06
C GLY A 168 19.22 0.07 -17.60
N ARG A 169 20.27 -0.73 -17.38
CA ARG A 169 20.72 -1.14 -16.04
C ARG A 169 21.29 -0.01 -15.16
N THR A 170 21.71 1.11 -15.75
CA THR A 170 22.22 2.25 -14.95
C THR A 170 21.08 3.04 -14.30
N GLY A 171 19.85 2.90 -14.81
CA GLY A 171 18.71 3.68 -14.37
C GLY A 171 18.84 5.16 -14.75
N ILE A 172 17.82 5.94 -14.40
CA ILE A 172 17.76 7.37 -14.69
C ILE A 172 18.24 8.14 -13.45
N SER A 173 19.34 8.88 -13.59
CA SER A 173 19.75 9.84 -12.58
C SER A 173 18.96 11.13 -12.74
N LEU A 174 18.16 11.49 -11.73
CA LEU A 174 17.31 12.66 -11.74
C LEU A 174 18.04 13.87 -11.12
N PRO A 175 17.85 15.09 -11.66
CA PRO A 175 18.27 16.32 -10.99
C PRO A 175 17.49 16.51 -9.68
N SER A 176 17.94 17.41 -8.80
CA SER A 176 17.30 17.71 -7.51
C SER A 176 15.78 17.82 -7.65
N ASN A 177 15.07 17.09 -6.80
CA ASN A 177 13.61 17.03 -6.82
C ASN A 177 13.01 18.42 -6.62
N ARG A 178 12.16 18.86 -7.56
CA ARG A 178 11.43 20.12 -7.52
C ARG A 178 9.93 19.89 -7.32
N ILE A 179 9.29 20.67 -6.46
CA ILE A 179 7.83 20.75 -6.39
C ILE A 179 7.44 22.22 -6.50
N PHE A 180 6.59 22.54 -7.48
CA PHE A 180 6.18 23.91 -7.80
C PHE A 180 7.37 24.86 -8.01
N GLY A 181 8.44 24.37 -8.66
CA GLY A 181 9.66 25.13 -8.93
C GLY A 181 10.63 25.33 -7.75
N VAL A 182 10.29 24.88 -6.53
CA VAL A 182 11.19 24.92 -5.37
C VAL A 182 11.99 23.63 -5.29
N GLU A 183 13.30 23.71 -5.07
CA GLU A 183 14.18 22.54 -4.84
C GLU A 183 14.05 22.04 -3.42
N ILE A 184 13.79 20.73 -3.29
CA ILE A 184 13.32 20.11 -2.05
C ILE A 184 14.33 19.09 -1.51
N GLY A 185 15.28 18.66 -2.34
CA GLY A 185 16.32 17.70 -1.99
C GLY A 185 15.77 16.36 -1.49
N ASP A 186 16.66 15.51 -0.99
CA ASP A 186 16.29 14.16 -0.54
C ASP A 186 15.45 14.17 0.75
N ILE A 187 15.76 15.10 1.66
CA ILE A 187 15.04 15.25 2.94
C ILE A 187 13.61 15.71 2.68
N GLY A 188 13.40 16.64 1.76
CA GLY A 188 12.06 17.07 1.43
C GLY A 188 11.29 16.01 0.63
N PHE A 189 11.95 15.21 -0.21
CA PHE A 189 11.31 14.04 -0.84
C PHE A 189 10.81 13.02 0.19
N TYR A 190 11.58 12.81 1.27
CA TYR A 190 11.15 11.98 2.39
C TYR A 190 9.86 12.51 3.04
N TYR A 191 9.76 13.82 3.31
CA TYR A 191 8.55 14.40 3.87
C TYR A 191 7.34 14.24 2.95
N VAL A 192 7.52 14.36 1.63
CA VAL A 192 6.46 14.09 0.65
C VAL A 192 5.97 12.65 0.77
N ALA A 193 6.89 11.68 0.90
CA ALA A 193 6.53 10.28 1.09
C ALA A 193 5.76 10.06 2.41
N VAL A 194 6.17 10.69 3.52
CA VAL A 194 5.46 10.64 4.81
C VAL A 194 4.04 11.22 4.69
N VAL A 195 3.89 12.38 4.03
CA VAL A 195 2.58 13.00 3.80
C VAL A 195 1.67 12.09 2.97
N LEU A 196 2.19 11.47 1.91
CA LEU A 196 1.44 10.52 1.09
C LEU A 196 1.00 9.29 1.89
N LEU A 197 1.89 8.75 2.74
CA LEU A 197 1.55 7.65 3.64
C LEU A 197 0.44 8.06 4.62
N ALA A 198 0.54 9.27 5.18
CA ALA A 198 -0.45 9.79 6.12
C ALA A 198 -1.82 9.98 5.46
N LEU A 199 -1.86 10.53 4.24
CA LEU A 199 -3.08 10.66 3.45
C LEU A 199 -3.73 9.31 3.15
N PHE A 200 -2.93 8.32 2.78
CA PHE A 200 -3.44 6.97 2.49
C PHE A 200 -4.02 6.31 3.75
N HIS A 201 -3.33 6.44 4.89
CA HIS A 201 -3.80 5.91 6.16
C HIS A 201 -5.07 6.63 6.66
N ALA A 202 -5.12 7.96 6.54
CA ALA A 202 -6.29 8.75 6.90
C ALA A 202 -7.53 8.33 6.10
N LYS A 203 -7.38 8.08 4.80
CA LYS A 203 -8.48 7.62 3.95
C LYS A 203 -8.95 6.20 4.30
N GLY A 204 -8.02 5.30 4.63
CA GLY A 204 -8.34 3.93 5.07
C GLY A 204 -9.23 3.88 6.32
N ASN A 205 -9.10 4.86 7.21
CA ASN A 205 -9.92 4.97 8.42
C ASN A 205 -11.35 5.49 8.16
N ILE A 206 -11.57 6.25 7.08
CA ILE A 206 -12.87 6.83 6.74
C ILE A 206 -13.81 5.77 6.11
N THR A 207 -13.28 4.83 5.34
CA THR A 207 -14.10 3.78 4.69
C THR A 207 -14.48 2.63 5.66
N ALA A 208 -13.86 2.58 6.84
CA ALA A 208 -14.06 1.52 7.84
C ALA A 208 -15.09 1.87 8.94
N SER A 209 -15.67 3.08 8.91
CA SER A 209 -16.74 3.54 9.80
C SER A 209 -18.10 3.51 9.10
#